data_AF-A0A416JMG3-F1
#
_entry.id   AF-A0A416JMG3-F1
#
_cell.length_a   1.000
_cell.length_b   1.000
_cell.length_c   1.000
_cell.angle_alpha   90.00
_cell.angle_beta   90.00
_cell.angle_gamma   90.00
#
_symmetry.space_group_name_H-M   'P 1'
#
loop_
_entity.id
_entity.type
_entity.pdbx_description
1 polymer ?
#
loop_
_entity_poly.entity_id
_entity_poly.type
_entity_poly.pdbx_seq_one_letter_code
_entity_poly.pdbx_strand_id
1 'polypeptide(L)'
;MAQRINLSIDDELFKSLQKDATTNGCTVNVYLITILEKLYKQNPFDYQAALSTLETEAKNQAIGVDFTLVDLPSFHDISVAQAENANIRPSIVRARLGKMFNVRVREGKVGDVIRSTDSKGTLKFSSRSAVYRRESMNNE
;
A
#
# COMPACT_ATOMS: atom_id res chain seq x y z
N MET A 1 -21.86 6.71 -0.06
CA MET A 1 -21.71 6.48 -1.51
C MET A 1 -20.43 7.16 -1.98
N ALA A 2 -19.77 6.68 -3.04
CA ALA A 2 -18.59 7.34 -3.59
C ALA A 2 -19.02 8.33 -4.68
N GLN A 3 -18.52 9.58 -4.62
CA GLN A 3 -18.76 10.60 -5.64
C GLN A 3 -17.58 10.67 -6.61
N ARG A 4 -17.85 10.96 -7.89
CA ARG A 4 -16.83 11.11 -8.94
C ARG A 4 -16.64 12.58 -9.26
N ILE A 5 -15.38 12.98 -9.39
CA ILE A 5 -14.97 14.32 -9.81
C ILE A 5 -14.06 14.13 -11.03
N ASN A 6 -14.32 14.88 -12.10
CA ASN A 6 -13.43 14.98 -13.25
C ASN A 6 -12.74 16.34 -13.18
N LEU A 7 -11.41 16.33 -13.18
CA LEU A 7 -10.58 17.53 -13.05
C LEU A 7 -9.66 17.62 -14.26
N SER A 8 -9.60 18.79 -14.87
CA SER A 8 -8.57 19.12 -15.87
C SER A 8 -7.53 20.01 -15.20
N ILE A 9 -6.26 19.66 -15.37
CA ILE A 9 -5.10 20.40 -14.88
C ILE A 9 -4.09 20.53 -16.02
N ASP A 10 -3.20 21.52 -15.93
CA ASP A 10 -2.11 21.66 -16.89
C ASP A 10 -1.03 20.56 -16.71
N ASP A 11 -0.20 20.40 -17.73
CA ASP A 11 0.85 19.38 -17.79
C ASP A 11 1.93 19.55 -16.71
N GLU A 12 2.20 20.79 -16.29
CA GLU A 12 3.25 21.08 -15.31
C GLU A 12 2.81 20.64 -13.91
N LEU A 13 1.56 20.96 -13.55
CA LEU A 13 0.94 20.49 -12.32
C LEU A 13 0.80 18.97 -12.31
N PHE A 14 0.41 18.35 -13.44
CA PHE A 14 0.34 16.89 -13.53
C PHE A 14 1.71 16.23 -13.30
N LYS A 15 2.78 16.74 -13.93
CA LYS A 15 4.15 16.22 -13.74
C LYS A 15 4.61 16.34 -12.31
N SER A 16 4.30 17.47 -11.65
CA SER A 16 4.63 17.69 -10.25
C SER A 16 3.92 16.67 -9.33
N LEU A 17 2.60 16.49 -9.52
CA LEU A 17 1.83 15.48 -8.81
C LEU A 17 2.32 14.05 -9.08
N GLN A 18 2.73 13.76 -10.31
CA GLN A 18 3.26 12.44 -10.68
C GLN A 18 4.60 12.16 -10.01
N LYS A 19 5.49 13.14 -9.94
CA LYS A 19 6.78 13.03 -9.25
C LYS A 19 6.58 12.73 -7.76
N ASP A 20 5.70 13.47 -7.10
CA ASP A 20 5.39 13.26 -5.69
C ASP A 20 4.70 11.92 -5.45
N ALA A 21 3.73 11.56 -6.30
CA ALA A 21 3.04 10.28 -6.19
C ALA A 21 4.03 9.10 -6.31
N THR A 22 4.97 9.19 -7.26
CA THR A 22 6.05 8.20 -7.46
C THR A 22 6.97 8.12 -6.25
N THR A 23 7.37 9.27 -5.69
CA THR A 23 8.16 9.35 -4.45
C THR A 23 7.46 8.64 -3.30
N ASN A 24 6.14 8.80 -3.20
CA ASN A 24 5.30 8.15 -2.20
C ASN A 24 4.84 6.73 -2.59
N GLY A 25 5.30 6.16 -3.72
CA GLY A 25 4.95 4.81 -4.16
C GLY A 25 3.45 4.62 -4.46
N CYS A 26 2.75 5.66 -4.91
CA CYS A 26 1.32 5.62 -5.19
C CYS A 26 0.99 6.23 -6.57
N THR A 27 -0.24 6.04 -7.04
CA THR A 27 -0.72 6.68 -8.28
C THR A 27 -1.10 8.13 -8.03
N VAL A 28 -1.04 9.00 -9.05
CA VAL A 28 -1.51 10.40 -9.00
C VAL A 28 -2.90 10.52 -8.35
N ASN A 29 -3.85 9.66 -8.72
CA ASN A 29 -5.20 9.68 -8.13
C ASN A 29 -5.21 9.42 -6.61
N VAL A 30 -4.37 8.50 -6.12
CA VAL A 30 -4.26 8.22 -4.69
C VAL A 30 -3.63 9.41 -3.98
N TYR A 31 -2.57 9.97 -4.55
CA TYR A 31 -1.89 11.14 -4.00
C TYR A 31 -2.82 12.35 -3.91
N LEU A 32 -3.58 12.62 -4.97
CA LEU A 32 -4.54 13.72 -5.03
C LEU A 32 -5.65 13.58 -3.98
N ILE A 33 -6.16 12.36 -3.78
CA ILE A 33 -7.14 12.12 -2.71
C ILE A 33 -6.50 12.35 -1.34
N THR A 34 -5.27 11.90 -1.10
CA THR A 34 -4.56 12.16 0.15
C THR A 34 -4.42 13.66 0.43
N ILE A 35 -4.11 14.47 -0.59
CA ILE A 35 -4.04 15.94 -0.47
C ILE A 35 -5.42 16.50 -0.09
N LEU A 36 -6.47 16.13 -0.83
CA LEU A 36 -7.84 16.60 -0.55
C LEU A 36 -8.31 16.17 0.85
N GLU A 37 -7.95 14.98 1.30
CA GLU A 37 -8.29 14.51 2.65
C GLU A 37 -7.58 15.32 3.72
N LYS A 38 -6.29 15.67 3.53
CA LYS A 38 -5.55 16.55 4.43
C LYS A 38 -6.11 17.97 4.48
N LEU A 39 -6.63 18.47 3.36
CA LEU A 39 -7.21 19.82 3.27
C LEU A 39 -8.59 19.92 3.93
N TYR A 40 -9.41 18.87 3.83
CA TYR A 40 -10.84 18.97 4.19
C TYR A 40 -11.28 18.06 5.35
N LYS A 41 -10.45 17.13 5.83
CA LYS A 41 -10.77 16.27 6.99
C LYS A 41 -9.92 16.66 8.19
N GLN A 42 -10.54 16.77 9.37
CA GLN A 42 -9.83 17.14 10.59
C GLN A 42 -8.85 16.06 11.09
N ASN A 43 -9.07 14.79 10.74
CA ASN A 43 -8.19 13.66 11.05
C ASN A 43 -8.03 12.76 9.81
N PRO A 44 -7.17 13.13 8.83
CA PRO A 44 -6.93 12.30 7.65
C PRO A 44 -6.20 11.02 8.05
N PHE A 45 -6.54 9.90 7.40
CA PHE A 45 -5.81 8.65 7.60
C PHE A 45 -4.37 8.82 7.09
N ASP A 46 -3.38 8.53 7.94
CA ASP A 46 -1.97 8.61 7.56
C ASP A 46 -1.52 7.34 6.81
N TYR A 47 -1.71 7.36 5.50
CA TYR A 47 -1.30 6.29 4.60
C TYR A 47 0.21 6.01 4.66
N GLN A 48 1.04 7.00 4.94
CA GLN A 48 2.49 6.85 4.94
C GLN A 48 2.97 6.16 6.21
N ALA A 49 2.45 6.57 7.36
CA ALA A 49 2.71 5.91 8.63
C ALA A 49 2.20 4.45 8.63
N ALA A 50 0.99 4.24 8.11
CA ALA A 50 0.43 2.89 7.95
C ALA A 50 1.28 2.03 7.02
N LEU A 51 1.72 2.56 5.88
CA LEU A 51 2.61 1.83 4.97
C LEU A 51 3.96 1.48 5.63
N SER A 52 4.58 2.41 6.34
CA SER A 52 5.84 2.17 7.05
C SER A 52 5.71 1.09 8.14
N THR A 53 4.56 1.04 8.80
CA THR A 53 4.24 0.00 9.78
C THR A 53 4.14 -1.36 9.10
N LEU A 54 3.42 -1.46 7.98
CA LEU A 54 3.33 -2.69 7.18
C LEU A 54 4.69 -3.17 6.66
N GLU A 55 5.53 -2.25 6.19
CA GLU A 55 6.90 -2.58 5.75
C GLU A 55 7.74 -3.17 6.89
N THR A 56 7.56 -2.67 8.11
CA THR A 56 8.25 -3.19 9.31
C THR A 56 7.72 -4.56 9.71
N GLU A 57 6.41 -4.73 9.76
CA GLU A 57 5.76 -6.02 10.08
C GLU A 57 6.12 -7.10 9.06
N ALA A 58 6.20 -6.74 7.77
CA ALA A 58 6.59 -7.66 6.70
C ALA A 58 8.06 -8.11 6.83
N LYS A 59 8.97 -7.20 7.20
CA LYS A 59 10.39 -7.54 7.46
C LYS A 59 10.58 -8.41 8.69
N ASN A 60 9.64 -8.36 9.64
CA ASN A 60 9.66 -9.21 10.84
C ASN A 60 9.06 -10.60 10.62
N GLN A 61 8.52 -10.88 9.44
CA GLN A 61 8.02 -12.22 9.11
C GLN A 61 9.16 -13.25 9.06
N ALA A 62 8.80 -14.51 9.29
CA ALA A 62 9.73 -15.61 9.19
C ALA A 62 10.25 -15.77 7.75
N ILE A 63 11.55 -16.02 7.61
CA ILE A 63 12.19 -16.23 6.31
C ILE A 63 11.63 -17.51 5.67
N GLY A 64 11.33 -17.44 4.37
CA GLY A 64 10.83 -18.56 3.57
C GLY A 64 9.35 -18.88 3.77
N VAL A 65 8.64 -18.14 4.64
CA VAL A 65 7.22 -18.36 4.89
C VAL A 65 6.38 -17.41 4.03
N ASP A 66 5.40 -17.97 3.33
CA ASP A 66 4.42 -17.22 2.55
C ASP A 66 3.42 -16.54 3.49
N PHE A 67 3.15 -15.25 3.27
CA PHE A 67 2.15 -14.47 3.99
C PHE A 67 1.41 -13.52 3.04
N THR A 68 0.24 -13.07 3.46
CA THR A 68 -0.53 -12.00 2.81
C THR A 68 -0.56 -10.77 3.70
N LEU A 69 -0.96 -9.62 3.16
CA LEU A 69 -1.12 -8.42 3.98
C LEU A 69 -2.14 -8.62 5.11
N VAL A 70 -3.14 -9.49 4.95
CA VAL A 70 -4.15 -9.76 5.99
C VAL A 70 -3.56 -10.45 7.22
N ASP A 71 -2.43 -11.15 7.05
CA ASP A 71 -1.72 -11.82 8.14
C ASP A 71 -0.88 -10.83 8.97
N LEU A 72 -0.73 -9.58 8.50
CA LEU A 72 -0.04 -8.53 9.24
C LEU A 72 -0.99 -7.85 10.24
N PRO A 73 -0.61 -7.70 11.53
CA PRO A 73 -1.47 -7.16 12.58
C PRO A 73 -2.08 -5.80 12.21
N SER A 74 -1.28 -4.83 11.78
CA SER A 74 -1.80 -3.50 11.45
C SER A 74 -2.79 -3.50 10.28
N PHE A 75 -2.61 -4.37 9.29
CA PHE A 75 -3.55 -4.50 8.17
C PHE A 75 -4.83 -5.24 8.55
N HIS A 76 -4.70 -6.22 9.45
CA HIS A 76 -5.82 -6.90 10.07
C HIS A 76 -6.65 -5.90 10.88
N ASP A 77 -6.02 -5.06 11.69
CA ASP A 77 -6.66 -4.08 12.56
C ASP A 77 -7.32 -2.93 11.80
N ILE A 78 -6.90 -2.64 10.56
CA ILE A 78 -7.67 -1.77 9.66
C ILE A 78 -9.07 -2.34 9.39
N SER A 79 -9.31 -3.67 9.52
CA SER A 79 -10.67 -4.25 9.53
C SER A 79 -11.48 -3.83 10.75
N VAL A 80 -10.79 -3.64 11.88
CA VAL A 80 -11.38 -3.75 13.21
C VAL A 80 -11.53 -2.38 13.87
N ALA A 81 -10.59 -1.44 13.71
CA ALA A 81 -10.45 -0.35 14.67
C ALA A 81 -10.24 1.09 14.14
N GLN A 82 -10.11 1.38 12.84
CA GLN A 82 -9.72 2.75 12.42
C GLN A 82 -10.55 3.44 11.33
N ALA A 83 -11.66 2.85 10.90
CA ALA A 83 -12.61 3.56 10.01
C ALA A 83 -13.64 4.41 10.76
N GLU A 84 -13.63 4.44 12.08
CA GLU A 84 -14.54 5.30 12.85
C GLU A 84 -14.05 6.76 12.91
N ASN A 85 -12.73 6.99 12.88
CA ASN A 85 -12.14 8.34 12.97
C ASN A 85 -11.86 9.02 11.62
N ALA A 86 -11.78 8.25 10.53
CA ALA A 86 -11.72 8.77 9.18
C ALA A 86 -12.97 8.28 8.45
N ASN A 87 -13.77 9.19 7.90
CA ASN A 87 -15.01 8.94 7.17
C ASN A 87 -14.76 8.17 5.82
N ILE A 88 -13.98 7.09 5.86
CA ILE A 88 -13.42 6.30 4.77
C ILE A 88 -13.64 4.83 5.14
N ARG A 89 -14.21 4.07 4.21
CA ARG A 89 -14.45 2.64 4.43
C ARG A 89 -13.12 1.89 4.58
N PRO A 90 -13.00 0.94 5.52
CA PRO A 90 -11.82 0.08 5.68
C PRO A 90 -11.33 -0.55 4.37
N SER A 91 -12.29 -0.97 3.52
CA SER A 91 -12.00 -1.59 2.24
C SER A 91 -11.25 -0.67 1.26
N ILE A 92 -11.52 0.64 1.30
CA ILE A 92 -10.82 1.63 0.47
C ILE A 92 -9.39 1.82 0.97
N VAL A 93 -9.22 1.91 2.30
CA VAL A 93 -7.90 2.03 2.93
C VAL A 93 -7.02 0.82 2.58
N ARG A 94 -7.56 -0.39 2.74
CA ARG A 94 -6.89 -1.66 2.39
C ARG A 94 -6.50 -1.74 0.92
N ALA A 95 -7.41 -1.36 0.02
CA ALA A 95 -7.13 -1.37 -1.41
C ALA A 95 -6.01 -0.40 -1.79
N ARG A 96 -5.93 0.77 -1.13
CA ARG A 96 -4.84 1.74 -1.35
C ARG A 96 -3.51 1.23 -0.78
N LEU A 97 -3.49 0.80 0.48
CA LEU A 97 -2.29 0.28 1.12
C LEU A 97 -1.74 -0.94 0.39
N GLY A 98 -2.60 -1.87 -0.03
CA GLY A 98 -2.17 -3.03 -0.81
C GLY A 98 -1.51 -2.66 -2.13
N LYS A 99 -2.00 -1.62 -2.82
CA LYS A 99 -1.36 -1.10 -4.04
C LYS A 99 -0.01 -0.47 -3.74
N MET A 100 0.06 0.40 -2.73
CA MET A 100 1.31 1.08 -2.34
C MET A 100 2.37 0.06 -1.93
N PHE A 101 2.02 -0.89 -1.07
CA PHE A 101 2.93 -1.94 -0.62
C PHE A 101 3.42 -2.80 -1.79
N ASN A 102 2.53 -3.21 -2.70
CA ASN A 102 2.92 -3.99 -3.87
C ASN A 102 3.89 -3.25 -4.80
N VAL A 103 3.77 -1.93 -4.95
CA VAL A 103 4.73 -1.10 -5.68
C VAL A 103 6.08 -1.09 -4.96
N ARG A 104 6.08 -0.85 -3.64
CA ARG A 104 7.31 -0.82 -2.83
C ARG A 104 8.07 -2.15 -2.86
N VAL A 105 7.36 -3.28 -2.79
CA VAL A 105 7.97 -4.62 -2.92
C VAL A 105 8.58 -4.80 -4.31
N ARG A 106 7.88 -4.41 -5.37
CA ARG A 106 8.41 -4.51 -6.75
C ARG A 106 9.65 -3.65 -6.97
N GLU A 107 9.73 -2.50 -6.31
CA GLU A 107 10.88 -1.58 -6.37
C GLU A 107 12.04 -1.99 -5.44
N GLY A 108 11.92 -3.10 -4.69
CA GLY A 108 12.95 -3.54 -3.74
C GLY A 108 13.07 -2.64 -2.50
N LYS A 109 12.10 -1.75 -2.26
CA LYS A 109 12.14 -0.80 -1.12
C LYS A 109 11.75 -1.42 0.22
N VAL A 110 11.18 -2.63 0.20
CA VAL A 110 10.81 -3.40 1.40
C VAL A 110 11.90 -4.40 1.78
N GLY A 111 13.14 -4.18 1.35
CA GLY A 111 14.29 -5.01 1.71
C GLY A 111 14.21 -6.40 1.09
N ASP A 112 14.14 -7.42 1.94
CA ASP A 112 14.19 -8.83 1.59
C ASP A 112 12.80 -9.47 1.38
N VAL A 113 11.75 -8.66 1.39
CA VAL A 113 10.39 -9.10 1.10
C VAL A 113 10.15 -9.04 -0.41
N ILE A 114 9.76 -10.18 -0.99
CA ILE A 114 9.42 -10.31 -2.41
C ILE A 114 8.00 -10.84 -2.61
N ARG A 115 7.51 -10.75 -3.85
CA ARG A 115 6.28 -11.44 -4.25
C ARG A 115 6.56 -12.94 -4.40
N SER A 116 5.73 -13.76 -3.74
CA SER A 116 5.85 -15.22 -3.85
C SER A 116 5.40 -15.69 -5.24
N THR A 117 6.17 -16.59 -5.83
CA THR A 117 5.89 -17.21 -7.14
C THR A 117 5.70 -18.72 -6.98
N ASP A 118 4.89 -19.31 -7.85
CA ASP A 118 4.73 -20.76 -7.93
C ASP A 118 5.95 -21.42 -8.64
N SER A 119 5.94 -22.74 -8.74
CA SER A 119 6.99 -23.52 -9.42
C SER A 119 7.13 -23.21 -10.92
N LYS A 120 6.19 -22.45 -11.50
CA LYS A 120 6.20 -22.01 -12.90
C LYS A 120 6.62 -20.53 -13.04
N GLY A 121 6.99 -19.87 -11.94
CA GLY A 121 7.35 -18.44 -11.92
C GLY A 121 6.15 -17.50 -11.97
N THR A 122 4.92 -17.99 -11.83
CA THR A 122 3.71 -17.15 -11.82
C THR A 122 3.45 -16.60 -10.42
N LEU A 123 3.03 -15.34 -10.33
CA LEU A 123 2.70 -14.70 -9.05
C LEU A 123 1.59 -15.45 -8.32
N LYS A 124 1.85 -15.81 -7.05
CA LYS A 124 0.84 -16.44 -6.19
C LYS A 124 -0.20 -15.42 -5.72
N PHE A 125 -1.43 -15.91 -5.61
CA PHE A 125 -2.55 -15.23 -4.99
C PHE A 125 -3.31 -16.20 -4.08
N SER A 126 -3.65 -15.74 -2.88
CA SER A 126 -4.54 -16.46 -1.96
C SER A 126 -5.84 -15.67 -1.85
N SER A 127 -6.97 -16.24 -2.28
CA SER A 127 -8.29 -15.58 -2.25
C SER A 127 -8.30 -14.17 -2.86
N ARG A 128 -7.63 -14.00 -4.01
CA ARG A 128 -7.39 -12.71 -4.72
C ARG A 128 -6.44 -11.73 -4.03
N SER A 129 -5.92 -12.06 -2.87
CA SER A 129 -4.86 -11.29 -2.18
C SER A 129 -3.49 -11.70 -2.69
N ALA A 130 -2.61 -10.71 -2.82
CA ALA A 130 -1.20 -10.93 -3.14
C ALA A 130 -0.51 -11.72 -2.02
N VAL A 131 0.32 -12.70 -2.41
CA VAL A 131 1.18 -13.44 -1.50
C VAL A 131 2.62 -12.92 -1.60
N TYR A 132 3.25 -12.78 -0.45
CA TYR A 132 4.59 -12.27 -0.24
C TYR A 132 5.39 -13.32 0.53
N ARG A 133 6.71 -13.27 0.40
CA ARG A 133 7.63 -14.05 1.24
C ARG A 133 8.86 -13.23 1.54
N ARG A 134 9.43 -13.45 2.71
CA ARG A 134 10.74 -12.92 3.05
C ARG A 134 11.81 -13.91 2.61
N GLU A 135 12.84 -13.45 1.93
CA GLU A 135 14.00 -14.27 1.55
C GLU A 135 15.22 -13.92 2.39
N SER A 136 16.16 -14.84 2.50
CA SER A 136 17.49 -14.48 3.00
C SER A 136 18.21 -13.72 1.90
N MET A 137 18.71 -12.51 2.17
CA MET A 137 19.69 -11.89 1.28
C MET A 137 20.97 -12.71 1.37
N ASN A 138 21.18 -13.63 0.43
CA ASN A 138 22.50 -14.19 0.19
C ASN A 138 23.33 -13.07 -0.44
N ASN A 139 24.14 -12.40 0.37
CA ASN A 139 25.29 -11.67 -0.14
C ASN A 139 26.30 -12.73 -0.63
N GLU A 140 26.30 -13.00 -1.93
CA GLU A 140 27.49 -13.52 -2.61
C GLU A 140 28.52 -12.41 -2.79
#